data_AF-A0A6N2VVA7-F1
#
_entry.id   AF-A0A6N2VVA7-F1
#
_cell.length_a   1.000
_cell.length_b   1.000
_cell.length_c   1.000
_cell.angle_alpha   90.00
_cell.angle_beta   90.00
_cell.angle_gamma   90.00
#
_symmetry.space_group_name_H-M   'P 1'
#
loop_
_entity.id
_entity.type
_entity.pdbx_description
1 polymer ?
#
loop_
_entity_poly.entity_id
_entity_poly.type
_entity_poly.pdbx_seq_one_letter_code
_entity_poly.pdbx_strand_id
1 'polypeptide(L)'
;MTFYIDTKKSGASRDISFFLKKCILCHPPGWNELVFLCIGTDRLTGDCLGPYVGKELLSHSAGGIHVYGTLKNPVHALNLSNISAMIRKQHPKALVIAIDASLGQKKHLGYVTIGNGSLYPGAAVQKNLPPVGDIHITGIVNTSGMLEHLTLQTTRLSTVIALADTITEGILIMQTL
;
A
#
# COMPACT_ATOMS: atom_id res chain seq x y z
N MET A 1 9.57 -2.96 13.02
CA MET A 1 8.48 -3.79 13.60
C MET A 1 7.32 -3.73 12.64
N THR A 2 6.70 -4.88 12.34
CA THR A 2 5.58 -4.99 11.38
C THR A 2 4.36 -5.54 12.11
N PHE A 3 3.24 -4.86 11.97
CA PHE A 3 1.94 -5.24 12.52
C PHE A 3 1.17 -6.07 11.50
N TYR A 4 0.45 -7.09 11.98
CA TYR A 4 -0.39 -7.97 11.16
C TYR A 4 -1.85 -7.82 11.60
N ILE A 5 -2.73 -7.49 10.66
CA ILE A 5 -4.14 -7.16 10.92
C ILE A 5 -4.99 -8.09 10.07
N ASP A 6 -5.85 -8.87 10.71
CA ASP A 6 -6.78 -9.78 10.03
C ASP A 6 -8.03 -9.01 9.58
N THR A 7 -8.22 -8.80 8.27
CA THR A 7 -9.36 -8.00 7.78
C THR A 7 -10.71 -8.69 7.92
N LYS A 8 -10.73 -9.97 8.31
CA LYS A 8 -11.97 -10.70 8.59
C LYS A 8 -12.53 -10.38 9.99
N LYS A 9 -11.75 -9.73 10.85
CA LYS A 9 -12.20 -9.34 12.20
C LYS A 9 -12.96 -8.02 12.16
N SER A 10 -13.98 -7.90 13.01
CA SER A 10 -14.67 -6.63 13.21
C SER A 10 -13.69 -5.58 13.74
N GLY A 11 -13.72 -4.38 13.15
CA GLY A 11 -12.85 -3.28 13.56
C GLY A 11 -11.47 -3.25 12.88
N ALA A 12 -11.18 -4.10 11.90
CA ALA A 12 -9.90 -4.12 11.19
C ALA A 12 -9.47 -2.74 10.64
N SER A 13 -10.41 -1.96 10.09
CA SER A 13 -10.13 -0.59 9.60
C SER A 13 -9.69 0.34 10.74
N ARG A 14 -10.22 0.18 11.96
CA ARG A 14 -9.76 0.93 13.15
C ARG A 14 -8.37 0.49 13.60
N ASP A 15 -8.07 -0.81 13.52
CA ASP A 15 -6.73 -1.32 13.80
C ASP A 15 -5.71 -0.77 12.80
N ILE A 16 -6.06 -0.73 11.50
CA ILE A 16 -5.24 -0.11 10.45
C ILE A 16 -4.99 1.36 10.79
N SER A 17 -6.04 2.12 11.11
CA SER A 17 -5.94 3.53 11.50
C SER A 17 -5.00 3.71 12.71
N PHE A 18 -5.17 2.89 13.75
CA PHE A 18 -4.37 2.94 14.97
C PHE A 18 -2.89 2.65 14.70
N PHE A 19 -2.59 1.55 14.01
CA PHE A 19 -1.20 1.17 13.74
C PHE A 19 -0.52 2.10 12.74
N LEU A 20 -1.25 2.61 11.74
CA LEU A 20 -0.73 3.63 10.83
C LEU A 20 -0.39 4.92 11.59
N LYS A 21 -1.30 5.43 12.42
CA LYS A 21 -1.06 6.61 13.26
C LYS A 21 0.13 6.40 14.18
N LYS A 22 0.27 5.21 14.77
CA LYS A 22 1.44 4.83 15.58
C LYS A 22 2.74 4.89 14.78
N CYS A 23 2.78 4.35 13.56
CA CYS A 23 3.97 4.43 12.71
C CYS A 23 4.33 5.88 12.36
N ILE A 24 3.33 6.69 11.99
CA ILE A 24 3.51 8.12 11.66
C ILE A 24 4.08 8.89 12.86
N LEU A 25 3.52 8.70 14.06
CA LEU A 25 3.98 9.38 15.28
C LEU A 25 5.36 8.92 15.76
N CYS A 26 5.79 7.71 15.41
CA CYS A 26 7.14 7.23 15.71
C CYS A 26 8.19 7.74 14.71
N HIS A 27 7.78 8.34 13.60
CA HIS A 27 8.73 8.89 12.62
C HIS A 27 9.28 10.24 13.10
N PRO A 28 10.59 10.51 12.92
CA PRO A 28 11.16 11.79 13.34
C PRO A 28 10.41 12.99 12.76
N PRO A 29 10.20 14.05 13.57
CA PRO A 29 9.55 15.26 13.10
C PRO A 29 10.37 15.94 12.00
N GLY A 30 9.70 16.68 11.11
CA GLY A 30 10.35 17.39 10.00
C GLY A 30 9.62 17.26 8.67
N TRP A 31 8.67 16.32 8.59
CA TRP A 31 7.71 16.22 7.51
C TRP A 31 6.50 17.15 7.75
N ASN A 32 5.85 17.60 6.68
CA ASN A 32 4.69 18.50 6.74
C ASN A 32 3.52 18.09 5.82
N GLU A 33 3.68 16.97 5.11
CA GLU A 33 2.71 16.43 4.19
C GLU A 33 2.79 14.90 4.15
N LEU A 34 1.67 14.26 3.81
CA LEU A 34 1.60 12.81 3.64
C LEU A 34 1.46 12.48 2.16
N VAL A 35 2.32 11.60 1.67
CA VAL A 35 2.26 11.10 0.29
C VAL A 35 1.95 9.60 0.34
N PHE A 36 0.82 9.20 -0.22
CA PHE A 36 0.50 7.79 -0.45
C PHE A 36 0.99 7.37 -1.84
N LEU A 37 1.96 6.46 -1.86
CA LEU A 37 2.49 5.86 -3.08
C LEU A 37 1.89 4.46 -3.25
N CYS A 38 0.84 4.37 -4.07
CA CYS A 38 0.10 3.14 -4.30
C CYS A 38 0.67 2.38 -5.50
N ILE A 39 1.27 1.22 -5.24
CA ILE A 39 2.07 0.46 -6.19
C ILE A 39 1.27 -0.73 -6.70
N GLY A 40 1.40 -0.99 -7.99
CA GLY A 40 0.80 -2.12 -8.69
C GLY A 40 0.30 -1.75 -10.09
N THR A 41 -0.38 -2.69 -10.73
CA THR A 41 -1.03 -2.48 -12.04
C THR A 41 -2.45 -3.01 -12.05
N ASP A 42 -3.31 -2.37 -12.83
CA ASP A 42 -4.66 -2.81 -13.18
C ASP A 42 -4.70 -4.02 -14.14
N ARG A 43 -3.54 -4.46 -14.64
CA ARG A 43 -3.42 -5.56 -15.62
C ARG A 43 -3.27 -6.94 -14.98
N LEU A 44 -2.96 -7.01 -13.70
CA LEU A 44 -2.77 -8.25 -12.95
C LEU A 44 -3.66 -8.20 -11.72
N THR A 45 -4.65 -9.08 -11.62
CA THR A 45 -5.68 -9.00 -10.58
C THR A 45 -5.10 -8.87 -9.17
N GLY A 46 -4.10 -9.69 -8.83
CA GLY A 46 -3.43 -9.65 -7.53
C GLY A 46 -2.57 -8.41 -7.29
N ASP A 47 -2.16 -7.70 -8.33
CA ASP A 47 -1.36 -6.48 -8.26
C ASP A 47 -2.23 -5.20 -8.29
N CYS A 48 -3.56 -5.34 -8.45
CA CYS A 48 -4.48 -4.21 -8.52
C CYS A 48 -4.69 -3.50 -7.18
N LEU A 49 -4.21 -4.05 -6.05
CA LEU A 49 -4.49 -3.55 -4.70
C LEU A 49 -4.12 -2.06 -4.57
N GLY A 50 -2.87 -1.69 -4.85
CA GLY A 50 -2.41 -0.31 -4.73
C GLY A 50 -3.20 0.64 -5.63
N PRO A 51 -3.25 0.43 -6.96
CA PRO A 51 -4.02 1.28 -7.87
C PRO A 51 -5.49 1.47 -7.48
N TYR A 52 -6.12 0.44 -6.90
CA TYR A 52 -7.48 0.53 -6.38
C TYR A 52 -7.57 1.40 -5.12
N VAL A 53 -6.70 1.16 -4.11
CA VAL A 53 -6.61 2.03 -2.92
C VAL A 53 -6.39 3.49 -3.32
N GLY A 54 -5.47 3.76 -4.25
CA GLY A 54 -5.20 5.13 -4.70
C GLY A 54 -6.39 5.77 -5.42
N LYS A 55 -7.18 4.99 -6.17
CA LYS A 55 -8.43 5.47 -6.78
C LYS A 55 -9.44 5.88 -5.72
N GLU A 56 -9.62 5.08 -4.68
CA GLU A 56 -10.57 5.38 -3.60
C GLU A 56 -10.12 6.57 -2.75
N LEU A 57 -8.84 6.62 -2.36
CA LEU A 57 -8.28 7.75 -1.60
C LEU A 57 -8.41 9.07 -2.35
N LEU A 58 -8.17 9.09 -3.66
CA LEU A 58 -8.33 10.29 -4.48
C LEU A 58 -9.80 10.75 -4.58
N SER A 59 -10.74 9.81 -4.51
CA SER A 59 -12.17 10.13 -4.56
C SER A 59 -12.69 10.73 -3.25
N HIS A 60 -11.96 10.52 -2.15
CA HIS A 60 -12.30 10.96 -0.79
C HIS A 60 -11.33 12.00 -0.22
N SER A 61 -10.34 12.47 -0.99
CA SER A 61 -9.28 13.33 -0.48
C SER A 61 -9.82 14.69 -0.06
N ALA A 62 -9.96 14.91 1.25
CA ALA A 62 -9.90 16.23 1.85
C ALA A 62 -8.44 16.70 1.87
N GLY A 63 -8.20 18.01 1.84
CA GLY A 63 -6.85 18.58 1.68
C GLY A 63 -5.82 18.04 2.68
N GLY A 64 -4.53 18.01 2.28
CA GLY A 64 -3.41 17.61 3.15
C GLY A 64 -2.81 16.22 2.88
N ILE A 65 -3.33 15.47 1.90
CA ILE A 65 -2.72 14.24 1.41
C ILE A 65 -2.49 14.28 -0.10
N HIS A 66 -1.41 13.66 -0.55
CA HIS A 66 -1.08 13.48 -1.96
C HIS A 66 -1.11 11.99 -2.31
N VAL A 67 -1.71 11.64 -3.45
CA VAL A 67 -1.85 10.24 -3.89
C VAL A 67 -1.19 10.06 -5.24
N TYR A 68 -0.28 9.09 -5.33
CA TYR A 68 0.35 8.62 -6.56
C TYR A 68 0.04 7.15 -6.75
N GLY A 69 -0.23 6.76 -7.99
CA GLY A 69 -0.70 5.41 -8.29
C GLY A 69 -2.20 5.30 -8.12
N THR A 70 -2.90 5.18 -9.24
CA THR A 70 -4.35 4.99 -9.31
C THR A 70 -4.64 4.01 -10.45
N LEU A 71 -5.86 3.51 -10.55
CA LEU A 71 -6.27 2.73 -11.74
C LEU A 71 -6.02 3.47 -13.07
N LYS A 72 -6.22 4.79 -13.11
CA LYS A 72 -6.00 5.60 -14.33
C LYS A 72 -4.51 5.86 -14.61
N ASN A 73 -3.72 6.06 -13.56
CA ASN A 73 -2.29 6.36 -13.63
C ASN A 73 -1.53 5.41 -12.69
N PRO A 74 -1.32 4.14 -13.08
CA PRO A 74 -0.69 3.15 -12.21
C PRO A 74 0.79 3.47 -11.98
N VAL A 75 1.28 3.11 -10.80
CA VAL A 75 2.72 3.11 -10.49
C VAL A 75 3.15 1.66 -10.31
N HIS A 76 3.98 1.16 -11.22
CA HIS A 76 4.42 -0.23 -11.27
C HIS A 76 5.94 -0.28 -11.45
N ALA A 77 6.53 -1.47 -11.43
CA ALA A 77 7.98 -1.68 -11.54
C ALA A 77 8.68 -0.79 -12.60
N LEU A 78 8.12 -0.70 -13.81
CA LEU A 78 8.75 0.02 -14.93
C LEU A 78 8.81 1.56 -14.79
N ASN A 79 7.95 2.17 -13.96
CA ASN A 79 7.92 3.63 -13.78
C ASN A 79 8.20 4.08 -12.33
N LEU A 80 8.30 3.13 -11.39
CA LEU A 80 8.47 3.40 -9.96
C LEU A 80 9.66 4.32 -9.67
N SER A 81 10.83 4.07 -10.27
CA SER A 81 12.03 4.88 -10.05
C SER A 81 11.83 6.35 -10.43
N ASN A 82 11.18 6.58 -11.57
CA ASN A 82 10.91 7.93 -12.08
C ASN A 82 9.89 8.65 -11.21
N ILE A 83 8.80 7.97 -10.84
CA ILE A 83 7.76 8.53 -9.97
C ILE A 83 8.31 8.81 -8.57
N SER A 84 9.13 7.92 -8.02
CA SER A 84 9.78 8.13 -6.72
C SER A 84 10.73 9.33 -6.74
N ALA A 85 11.49 9.52 -7.82
CA ALA A 85 12.35 10.69 -7.98
C ALA A 85 11.54 11.99 -8.10
N MET A 86 10.43 11.95 -8.83
CA MET A 86 9.51 13.07 -8.95
C MET A 86 8.87 13.42 -7.58
N ILE A 87 8.40 12.43 -6.82
CA ILE A 87 7.84 12.62 -5.47
C ILE A 87 8.87 13.30 -4.57
N ARG A 88 10.12 12.82 -4.52
CA ARG A 88 11.18 13.46 -3.72
C ARG A 88 11.45 14.92 -4.11
N LYS A 89 11.31 15.25 -5.40
CA LYS A 89 11.51 16.63 -5.90
C LYS A 89 10.32 17.54 -5.59
N GLN A 90 9.10 17.03 -5.75
CA GLN A 90 7.87 17.79 -5.54
C GLN A 90 7.57 17.97 -4.05
N HIS A 91 7.89 16.95 -3.26
CA HIS A 91 7.52 16.83 -1.85
C HIS A 91 8.75 16.53 -0.99
N PRO A 92 9.72 17.46 -0.90
CA PRO A 92 11.00 17.22 -0.24
C PRO A 92 10.89 16.99 1.27
N LYS A 93 9.72 17.27 1.86
CA LYS A 93 9.39 17.08 3.28
C LYS A 93 8.17 16.16 3.46
N ALA A 94 7.89 15.28 2.50
CA ALA A 94 6.85 14.28 2.68
C ALA A 94 7.29 13.14 3.58
N LEU A 95 6.33 12.64 4.36
CA LEU A 95 6.37 11.27 4.86
C LEU A 95 5.63 10.38 3.84
N VAL A 96 6.37 9.49 3.18
CA VAL A 96 5.87 8.65 2.10
C VAL A 96 5.38 7.31 2.65
N ILE A 97 4.11 6.99 2.41
CA ILE A 97 3.48 5.73 2.79
C ILE A 97 3.29 4.90 1.52
N ALA A 98 4.08 3.83 1.37
CA ALA A 98 3.97 2.92 0.23
C ALA A 98 2.87 1.88 0.48
N ILE A 99 2.02 1.64 -0.52
CA ILE A 99 0.93 0.65 -0.47
C ILE A 99 1.10 -0.34 -1.60
N ASP A 100 1.16 -1.64 -1.33
CA ASP A 100 1.40 -2.66 -2.35
C ASP A 100 0.69 -3.98 -2.01
N ALA A 101 0.48 -4.83 -3.00
CA ALA A 101 0.06 -6.20 -2.77
C ALA A 101 1.26 -7.08 -2.39
N SER A 102 1.02 -8.11 -1.59
CA SER A 102 2.03 -9.12 -1.30
C SER A 102 1.46 -10.53 -1.37
N LEU A 103 2.34 -11.48 -1.67
CA LEU A 103 2.07 -12.90 -1.49
C LEU A 103 2.63 -13.33 -0.13
N GLY A 104 1.91 -14.22 0.56
CA GLY A 104 2.29 -14.60 1.92
C GLY A 104 1.92 -16.02 2.30
N GLN A 105 2.07 -16.34 3.58
CA GLN A 105 1.69 -17.65 4.09
C GLN A 105 0.16 -17.82 4.10
N LYS A 106 -0.32 -19.04 3.86
CA LYS A 106 -1.75 -19.38 3.85
C LYS A 106 -2.53 -18.89 5.07
N LYS A 107 -1.93 -18.94 6.26
CA LYS A 107 -2.55 -18.47 7.51
C LYS A 107 -2.75 -16.95 7.58
N HIS A 108 -2.05 -16.17 6.75
CA HIS A 108 -2.15 -14.71 6.70
C HIS A 108 -2.90 -14.23 5.44
N LEU A 109 -3.56 -15.12 4.70
CA LEU A 109 -4.35 -14.72 3.54
C LEU A 109 -5.50 -13.79 3.96
N GLY A 110 -5.55 -12.60 3.36
CA GLY A 110 -6.48 -11.55 3.74
C GLY A 110 -6.00 -10.70 4.91
N TYR A 111 -4.71 -10.76 5.28
CA TYR A 111 -4.16 -9.85 6.28
C TYR A 111 -3.61 -8.60 5.62
N VAL A 112 -3.70 -7.48 6.34
CA VAL A 112 -2.96 -6.25 6.07
C VAL A 112 -1.75 -6.22 6.99
N THR A 113 -0.61 -5.81 6.46
CA THR A 113 0.60 -5.53 7.23
C THR A 113 0.91 -4.05 7.20
N ILE A 114 1.38 -3.51 8.33
CA ILE A 114 1.82 -2.11 8.44
C ILE A 114 3.18 -2.11 9.13
N GLY A 115 4.16 -1.41 8.58
CA GLY A 115 5.50 -1.37 9.16
C GLY A 115 6.25 -0.09 8.84
N ASN A 116 7.22 0.24 9.70
CA ASN A 116 8.19 1.30 9.44
C ASN A 116 9.31 0.79 8.51
N GLY A 117 9.86 1.71 7.74
CA GLY A 117 10.91 1.47 6.76
C GLY A 117 10.37 1.25 5.36
N SER A 118 11.28 1.32 4.40
CA SER A 118 10.95 1.23 2.99
C SER A 118 10.39 -0.13 2.61
N LEU A 119 9.40 -0.07 1.72
CA LEU A 119 8.92 -1.21 0.96
C LEU A 119 9.93 -1.57 -0.12
N TYR A 120 10.03 -2.86 -0.43
CA TYR A 120 10.79 -3.41 -1.55
C TYR A 120 9.80 -4.00 -2.55
N PRO A 121 9.27 -3.20 -3.49
CA PRO A 121 8.17 -3.62 -4.34
C PRO A 121 8.60 -4.71 -5.32
N GLY A 122 7.66 -5.54 -5.75
CA GLY A 122 7.90 -6.46 -6.86
C GLY A 122 9.00 -7.49 -6.61
N ALA A 123 9.22 -7.92 -5.37
CA ALA A 123 10.19 -8.98 -5.02
C ALA A 123 10.00 -10.28 -5.83
N ALA A 124 8.77 -10.52 -6.33
CA ALA A 124 8.40 -11.63 -7.21
C ALA A 124 8.71 -11.40 -8.71
N VAL A 125 8.96 -10.17 -9.15
CA VAL A 125 8.96 -9.78 -10.57
C VAL A 125 10.30 -9.15 -11.01
N GLN A 126 10.92 -8.28 -10.21
CA GLN A 126 12.20 -7.63 -10.56
C GLN A 126 13.07 -7.35 -9.33
N LYS A 127 14.27 -7.93 -9.29
CA LYS A 127 15.20 -7.87 -8.14
C LYS A 127 15.94 -6.53 -7.93
N ASN A 128 15.73 -5.52 -8.78
CA ASN A 128 16.51 -4.27 -8.80
C ASN A 128 15.66 -2.99 -8.60
N LEU A 129 14.45 -3.10 -8.05
CA LEU A 129 13.63 -1.93 -7.77
C LEU A 129 14.17 -1.17 -6.55
N PRO A 130 14.15 0.18 -6.57
CA PRO A 130 14.59 0.94 -5.42
C PRO A 130 13.64 0.70 -4.23
N PRO A 131 14.17 0.68 -3.00
CA PRO A 131 13.31 0.76 -1.81
C PRO A 131 12.54 2.09 -1.84
N VAL A 132 11.25 2.05 -1.48
CA VAL A 132 10.36 3.21 -1.51
C VAL A 132 9.52 3.32 -0.25
N GLY A 133 9.20 4.55 0.15
CA GLY A 133 8.42 4.83 1.35
C GLY A 133 9.26 4.86 2.63
N ASP A 134 8.67 5.49 3.63
CA ASP A 134 9.13 5.57 5.01
C ASP A 134 8.30 4.67 5.93
N ILE A 135 7.06 4.41 5.52
CA ILE A 135 6.10 3.45 6.08
C ILE A 135 5.58 2.62 4.91
N HIS A 136 5.28 1.36 5.16
CA HIS A 136 4.62 0.50 4.18
C HIS A 136 3.35 -0.12 4.72
N ILE A 137 2.37 -0.27 3.83
CA ILE A 137 1.15 -1.05 4.02
C ILE A 137 1.15 -2.11 2.92
N THR A 138 1.01 -3.39 3.27
CA THR A 138 0.79 -4.42 2.24
C THR A 138 -0.41 -5.29 2.54
N GLY A 139 -1.19 -5.63 1.51
CA GLY A 139 -2.27 -6.60 1.61
C GLY A 139 -1.82 -7.97 1.10
N ILE A 140 -1.98 -9.02 1.92
CA ILE A 140 -1.65 -10.38 1.52
C ILE A 140 -2.81 -10.95 0.69
N VAL A 141 -2.71 -10.76 -0.62
CA VAL A 141 -3.79 -11.04 -1.58
C VAL A 141 -3.90 -12.53 -1.94
N ASN A 142 -2.80 -13.28 -1.82
CA ASN A 142 -2.75 -14.70 -2.13
C ASN A 142 -1.57 -15.40 -1.44
N THR A 143 -1.49 -16.72 -1.59
CA THR A 143 -0.41 -17.53 -1.00
C THR A 143 0.83 -17.58 -1.90
N SER A 144 2.01 -17.34 -1.34
CA SER A 144 3.30 -17.52 -2.03
C SER A 144 3.54 -18.97 -2.43
N GLY A 145 4.22 -19.21 -3.55
CA GLY A 145 4.49 -20.56 -4.07
C GLY A 145 5.41 -20.54 -5.30
N MET A 146 5.52 -21.67 -6.01
CA MET A 146 6.47 -21.81 -7.14
C MET A 146 6.13 -20.97 -8.38
N LEU A 147 4.91 -20.46 -8.51
CA LEU A 147 4.40 -19.76 -9.70
C LEU A 147 3.80 -18.39 -9.37
N GLU A 148 4.55 -17.54 -8.66
CA GLU A 148 4.06 -16.26 -8.11
C GLU A 148 3.41 -15.34 -9.15
N HIS A 149 3.95 -15.27 -10.37
CA HIS A 149 3.37 -14.46 -11.44
C HIS A 149 1.98 -14.98 -11.87
N LEU A 150 1.83 -16.30 -12.02
CA LEU A 150 0.53 -16.92 -12.32
C LEU A 150 -0.43 -16.77 -11.13
N THR A 151 0.08 -16.86 -9.91
CA THR A 151 -0.71 -16.61 -8.69
C THR A 151 -1.28 -15.21 -8.70
N LEU A 152 -0.50 -14.18 -9.02
CA LEU A 152 -1.02 -12.81 -9.12
C LEU A 152 -2.06 -12.65 -10.24
N GLN A 153 -1.85 -13.29 -11.40
CA GLN A 153 -2.83 -13.27 -12.50
C GLN A 153 -4.18 -13.92 -12.12
N THR A 154 -4.15 -14.99 -11.32
CA THR A 154 -5.31 -15.80 -10.94
C THR A 154 -5.87 -15.46 -9.56
N THR A 155 -5.30 -14.46 -8.89
CA THR A 155 -5.79 -14.00 -7.58
C THR A 155 -7.22 -13.52 -7.70
N ARG A 156 -8.05 -13.87 -6.71
CA ARG A 156 -9.47 -13.46 -6.70
C ARG A 156 -9.57 -11.96 -6.51
N LEU A 157 -10.19 -11.28 -7.47
CA LEU A 157 -10.45 -9.84 -7.40
C LEU A 157 -11.23 -9.44 -6.14
N SER A 158 -12.17 -10.27 -5.68
CA SER A 158 -12.92 -10.01 -4.45
C SER A 158 -12.05 -9.93 -3.20
N THR A 159 -10.97 -10.73 -3.11
CA THR A 159 -9.99 -10.64 -2.02
C THR A 159 -9.24 -9.31 -2.08
N VAL A 160 -8.84 -8.89 -3.29
CA VAL A 160 -8.09 -7.66 -3.52
C VAL A 160 -8.94 -6.44 -3.18
N ILE A 161 -10.20 -6.39 -3.65
CA ILE A 161 -11.13 -5.32 -3.34
C ILE A 161 -11.40 -5.24 -1.84
N ALA A 162 -11.71 -6.37 -1.18
CA ALA A 162 -11.97 -6.37 0.27
C ALA A 162 -10.78 -5.84 1.10
N LEU A 163 -9.55 -6.21 0.71
CA LEU A 163 -8.33 -5.68 1.33
C LEU A 163 -8.19 -4.18 1.07
N ALA A 164 -8.39 -3.74 -0.18
CA ALA A 164 -8.27 -2.34 -0.56
C ALA A 164 -9.29 -1.45 0.16
N ASP A 165 -10.54 -1.91 0.27
CA ASP A 165 -11.61 -1.21 0.99
C ASP A 165 -11.24 -1.02 2.47
N THR A 166 -10.77 -2.10 3.12
CA THR A 166 -10.39 -2.06 4.55
C THR A 166 -9.19 -1.12 4.77
N ILE A 167 -8.19 -1.13 3.89
CA ILE A 167 -7.04 -0.22 3.93
C ILE A 167 -7.51 1.23 3.77
N THR A 168 -8.33 1.48 2.76
CA THR A 168 -8.86 2.82 2.45
C THR A 168 -9.65 3.36 3.64
N GLU A 169 -10.59 2.58 4.18
CA GLU A 169 -11.39 2.97 5.34
C GLU A 169 -10.48 3.30 6.54
N GLY A 170 -9.46 2.48 6.82
CA GLY A 170 -8.53 2.76 7.91
C GLY A 170 -7.73 4.05 7.73
N ILE A 171 -7.30 4.36 6.50
CA ILE A 171 -6.64 5.63 6.17
C ILE A 171 -7.58 6.82 6.35
N LEU A 172 -8.84 6.71 5.91
CA LEU A 172 -9.83 7.79 6.03
C LEU A 172 -10.24 8.05 7.50
N ILE A 173 -10.38 7.00 8.31
CA ILE A 173 -10.61 7.13 9.77
C ILE A 173 -9.48 7.92 10.42
N MET A 174 -8.22 7.65 10.04
CA MET A 174 -7.06 8.35 10.58
C MET A 174 -7.09 9.86 10.29
N GLN A 175 -7.61 10.28 9.14
CA GLN A 175 -7.69 11.71 8.77
C GLN A 175 -8.75 12.48 9.56
N THR A 176 -9.75 11.79 10.10
CA THR A 176 -10.87 12.42 10.81
C THR A 176 -10.55 12.67 12.31
N LEU A 177 -9.39 12.22 12.80
CA LEU A 177 -8.98 12.22 14.21
C LEU A 177 -7.69 13.00 14.48
#